data_AF-T0QC13-F1
#
_entry.id   AF-T0QC13-F1
#
_cell.length_a   1.000
_cell.length_b   1.000
_cell.length_c   1.000
_cell.angle_alpha   90.00
_cell.angle_beta   90.00
_cell.angle_gamma   90.00
#
_symmetry.space_group_name_H-M   'P 1'
#
loop_
_entity.id
_entity.type
_entity.pdbx_description
1 polymer ?
#
loop_
_entity_poly.entity_id
_entity_poly.type
_entity_poly.pdbx_seq_one_letter_code
_entity_poly.pdbx_strand_id
1 'polypeptide(L)'
;MAEYEKTFSDPSDYFHPCPALTDIYAFKVDRTKHDVYCSNVYCYGLFTVLNSWMVNAAKASTPYSCLFLDTSTNNKVPISTMNCTNGAPTPTFTTWLPSTATATPGSTSASATPQVIFQNQTTEASNNSLWLAIVGCTIAVALIGAYVVYRLRRQQRPQGAGDEFHLLEATPAKTGSTKNTQASSADEVDGLDALQLWRLDTREVTLERKLAEGAFGEVWYGTYMDEPVAVKTLLKTTAATVHAFLAEIQLVAKMDCDHIVRFIGVSYKRLADVQLITEFMDRGDLRTALVATTVNAYPWVEKLSVALAIADALVYLHLLDPKVVHRDLKSRNILLDTVKGAKLTDFGISREQWDDETMTIGVGTYRWMAPEVLTDGHYSTAADMYSFGVICTELDTHALPYADKCTPAGNPLTESVIMAKVMAGELRPSFRDACPDWFRALGASCMDADPTVRPTAMEVAYALRVELRRAGDDTV
;
A
#
# COMPACT_ATOMS: atom_id res chain seq x y z
N MET A 1 2.30 6.51 -32.69
CA MET A 1 2.17 7.96 -32.44
C MET A 1 1.00 8.57 -33.21
N ALA A 2 0.99 8.61 -34.55
CA ALA A 2 -0.15 9.14 -35.32
C ALA A 2 -1.47 8.33 -35.15
N GLU A 3 -1.38 7.02 -34.92
CA GLU A 3 -2.53 6.17 -34.58
C GLU A 3 -2.97 6.33 -33.11
N TYR A 4 -2.09 6.88 -32.25
CA TYR A 4 -2.36 7.18 -30.84
C TYR A 4 -3.05 8.54 -30.69
N GLU A 5 -2.69 9.52 -31.53
CA GLU A 5 -3.35 10.84 -31.61
C GLU A 5 -4.75 10.76 -32.20
N LYS A 6 -5.02 9.82 -33.11
CA LYS A 6 -6.33 9.67 -33.74
C LYS A 6 -7.39 9.15 -32.74
N THR A 7 -6.98 8.31 -31.81
CA THR A 7 -7.87 7.71 -30.78
C THR A 7 -8.22 8.68 -29.65
N PHE A 8 -7.45 9.77 -29.46
CA PHE A 8 -7.68 10.78 -28.41
C PHE A 8 -8.29 12.10 -28.91
N SER A 9 -8.71 12.14 -30.19
CA SER A 9 -9.20 13.37 -30.82
C SER A 9 -10.64 13.75 -30.46
N ASP A 10 -11.37 12.88 -29.74
CA ASP A 10 -12.69 13.19 -29.16
C ASP A 10 -12.69 12.91 -27.64
N PRO A 11 -12.54 13.94 -26.78
CA PRO A 11 -12.55 13.79 -25.32
C PRO A 11 -13.90 13.33 -24.76
N SER A 12 -14.97 13.32 -25.56
CA SER A 12 -16.32 13.02 -25.07
C SER A 12 -16.56 11.55 -24.73
N ASP A 13 -15.71 10.62 -25.20
CA ASP A 13 -15.83 9.17 -24.93
C ASP A 13 -15.13 8.71 -23.64
N TYR A 14 -14.18 9.50 -23.09
CA TYR A 14 -13.43 9.12 -21.88
C TYR A 14 -13.81 9.93 -20.63
N PHE A 15 -14.32 11.15 -20.80
CA PHE A 15 -14.77 11.98 -19.67
C PHE A 15 -16.27 11.79 -19.42
N HIS A 16 -16.66 10.65 -18.86
CA HIS A 16 -17.99 10.52 -18.26
C HIS A 16 -17.92 10.94 -16.78
N PRO A 17 -18.64 12.00 -16.35
CA PRO A 17 -18.85 12.31 -14.93
C PRO A 17 -19.94 11.43 -14.30
N CYS A 18 -20.37 10.37 -14.99
CA CYS A 18 -21.21 9.33 -14.41
C CYS A 18 -20.29 8.36 -13.66
N PRO A 19 -20.65 7.88 -12.45
CA PRO A 19 -19.79 6.99 -11.68
C PRO A 19 -19.29 5.83 -12.56
N ALA A 20 -17.99 5.56 -12.48
CA ALA A 20 -17.28 4.53 -13.27
C ALA A 20 -17.77 3.13 -12.87
N LEU A 21 -18.97 2.80 -13.31
CA LEU A 21 -19.58 1.50 -13.17
C LEU A 21 -20.00 1.14 -14.58
N THR A 22 -19.22 0.26 -15.21
CA THR A 22 -19.52 -0.39 -16.50
C THR A 22 -20.94 -0.97 -16.55
N ASP A 23 -21.58 -1.14 -15.39
CA ASP A 23 -22.94 -1.66 -15.21
C ASP A 23 -24.07 -0.62 -15.28
N ILE A 24 -23.81 0.70 -15.38
CA ILE A 24 -24.88 1.69 -15.64
C ILE A 24 -25.60 1.39 -16.95
N TYR A 25 -24.89 0.86 -17.95
CA TYR A 25 -25.47 0.43 -19.22
C TYR A 25 -26.38 -0.82 -19.08
N ALA A 26 -26.31 -1.55 -17.97
CA ALA A 26 -27.20 -2.67 -17.66
C ALA A 26 -28.56 -2.22 -17.08
N PHE A 27 -28.69 -0.95 -16.70
CA PHE A 27 -29.95 -0.36 -16.29
C PHE A 27 -30.76 0.10 -17.51
N LYS A 28 -31.99 -0.41 -17.59
CA LYS A 28 -32.97 -0.08 -18.62
C LYS A 28 -34.18 0.56 -17.97
N VAL A 29 -34.79 1.54 -18.61
CA VAL A 29 -35.96 2.25 -18.07
C VAL A 29 -37.10 2.19 -19.07
N ASP A 30 -38.32 1.96 -18.58
CA ASP A 30 -39.54 2.14 -19.36
C ASP A 30 -40.27 3.40 -18.85
N ARG A 31 -40.15 4.50 -19.61
CA ARG A 31 -40.76 5.79 -19.24
C ARG A 31 -42.28 5.78 -19.28
N THR A 32 -42.89 4.87 -20.03
CA THR A 32 -44.36 4.78 -20.10
C THR A 32 -44.92 4.16 -18.83
N LYS A 33 -44.18 3.23 -18.22
CA LYS A 33 -44.58 2.52 -16.99
C LYS A 33 -43.96 3.07 -15.71
N HIS A 34 -42.99 3.98 -15.83
CA HIS A 34 -42.19 4.51 -14.72
C HIS A 34 -41.41 3.41 -13.97
N ASP A 35 -41.00 2.35 -14.68
CA ASP A 35 -40.30 1.19 -14.13
C ASP A 35 -38.82 1.16 -14.55
N VAL A 36 -37.97 0.66 -13.65
CA VAL A 36 -36.54 0.42 -13.89
C VAL A 36 -36.29 -1.09 -13.89
N TYR A 37 -35.68 -1.59 -14.95
CA TYR A 37 -35.32 -2.99 -15.13
C TYR A 37 -33.81 -3.15 -15.10
N CYS A 38 -33.34 -4.16 -14.40
CA CYS A 38 -31.93 -4.50 -14.33
C CYS A 38 -31.72 -5.96 -14.73
N SER A 39 -30.83 -6.22 -15.69
CA SER A 39 -30.64 -7.55 -16.26
C SER A 39 -29.73 -8.47 -15.43
N ASN A 40 -29.13 -7.98 -14.34
CA ASN A 40 -28.16 -8.72 -13.53
C ASN A 40 -28.44 -8.52 -12.02
N VAL A 41 -28.37 -9.61 -11.24
CA VAL A 41 -28.56 -9.63 -9.78
C VAL A 41 -27.54 -8.74 -9.04
N TYR A 42 -26.31 -8.66 -9.53
CA TYR A 42 -25.28 -7.80 -8.92
C TYR A 42 -25.61 -6.31 -9.06
N CYS A 43 -26.28 -5.94 -10.15
CA CYS A 43 -26.67 -4.57 -10.42
C CYS A 43 -27.88 -4.12 -9.54
N TYR A 44 -28.71 -5.04 -9.06
CA TYR A 44 -29.80 -4.69 -8.12
C TYR A 44 -29.27 -4.19 -6.76
N GLY A 45 -28.17 -4.76 -6.25
CA GLY A 45 -27.53 -4.29 -5.03
C GLY A 45 -26.99 -2.86 -5.16
N LEU A 46 -26.55 -2.49 -6.36
CA LEU A 46 -26.15 -1.12 -6.70
C LEU A 46 -27.34 -0.15 -6.80
N PHE A 47 -28.52 -0.65 -7.22
CA PHE A 47 -29.71 0.18 -7.41
C PHE A 47 -30.15 0.87 -6.12
N THR A 48 -30.11 0.20 -4.96
CA THR A 48 -30.52 0.81 -3.69
C THR A 48 -29.60 1.96 -3.27
N VAL A 49 -28.30 1.85 -3.59
CA VAL A 49 -27.29 2.89 -3.33
C VAL A 49 -27.43 4.04 -4.34
N LEU A 50 -27.66 3.73 -5.61
CA LEU A 50 -27.82 4.72 -6.69
C LEU A 50 -29.17 5.42 -6.68
N ASN A 51 -30.24 4.82 -6.16
CA ASN A 51 -31.59 5.40 -6.17
C ASN A 51 -31.64 6.73 -5.38
N SER A 52 -30.98 6.78 -4.22
CA SER A 52 -30.83 8.05 -3.46
C SER A 52 -30.07 9.11 -4.25
N TRP A 53 -29.04 8.71 -4.99
CA TRP A 53 -28.26 9.63 -5.83
C TRP A 53 -29.08 10.13 -7.04
N MET A 54 -29.77 9.24 -7.75
CA MET A 54 -30.59 9.56 -8.92
C MET A 54 -31.76 10.49 -8.57
N VAL A 55 -32.45 10.23 -7.45
CA VAL A 55 -33.54 11.09 -6.96
C VAL A 55 -33.04 12.49 -6.59
N ASN A 56 -31.82 12.60 -6.06
CA ASN A 56 -31.21 13.88 -5.71
C ASN A 56 -30.67 14.62 -6.95
N ALA A 57 -30.10 13.91 -7.92
CA ALA A 57 -29.60 14.48 -9.17
C ALA A 57 -30.74 15.04 -10.05
N ALA A 58 -31.88 14.34 -10.15
CA ALA A 58 -33.05 14.80 -10.90
C ALA A 58 -33.68 16.07 -10.30
N LYS A 59 -33.60 16.26 -8.98
CA LYS A 59 -34.11 17.46 -8.28
C LYS A 59 -33.18 18.67 -8.40
N ALA A 60 -31.89 18.45 -8.63
CA ALA A 60 -30.86 19.49 -8.53
C ALA A 60 -30.64 20.31 -9.83
N SER A 61 -31.38 20.06 -10.92
CA SER A 61 -31.17 20.73 -12.22
C SER A 61 -29.69 20.75 -12.65
N THR A 62 -28.94 19.68 -12.34
CA THR A 62 -27.51 19.60 -12.64
C THR A 62 -27.28 19.25 -14.11
N PRO A 63 -26.27 19.84 -14.77
CA PRO A 63 -26.10 19.77 -16.23
C PRO A 63 -25.30 18.52 -16.67
N TYR A 64 -25.53 17.35 -16.06
CA TYR A 64 -24.79 16.14 -16.41
C TYR A 64 -25.61 15.24 -17.35
N SER A 65 -25.07 14.97 -18.54
CA SER A 65 -25.69 14.18 -19.60
C SER A 65 -25.42 12.68 -19.46
N CYS A 66 -25.79 12.06 -18.32
CA CYS A 66 -25.81 10.61 -18.21
C CYS A 66 -27.01 10.07 -19.02
N LEU A 67 -26.74 9.23 -20.02
CA LEU A 67 -27.76 8.69 -20.93
C LEU A 67 -28.12 7.25 -20.56
N PHE A 68 -29.42 6.98 -20.44
CA PHE A 68 -29.97 5.63 -20.24
C PHE A 68 -30.71 5.16 -21.49
N LEU A 69 -30.79 3.85 -21.71
CA LEU A 69 -31.61 3.29 -22.78
C LEU A 69 -33.07 3.18 -22.34
N ASP A 70 -33.95 3.91 -23.01
CA ASP A 70 -35.40 3.77 -22.86
C ASP A 70 -35.87 2.55 -23.68
N THR A 71 -36.41 1.52 -23.04
CA THR A 71 -36.84 0.29 -23.73
C THR A 71 -38.13 0.45 -24.51
N SER A 72 -38.95 1.46 -24.20
CA SER A 72 -40.20 1.72 -24.92
C SER A 72 -39.94 2.37 -26.29
N THR A 73 -38.88 3.18 -26.38
CA THR A 73 -38.52 3.94 -27.60
C THR A 73 -37.20 3.49 -28.23
N ASN A 74 -36.44 2.62 -27.55
CA ASN A 74 -35.10 2.16 -27.89
C ASN A 74 -34.07 3.28 -28.12
N ASN A 75 -34.29 4.44 -27.49
CA ASN A 75 -33.42 5.62 -27.61
C ASN A 75 -32.66 5.89 -26.32
N LYS A 76 -31.47 6.50 -26.45
CA LYS A 76 -30.69 6.99 -25.31
C LYS A 76 -31.27 8.33 -24.84
N VAL A 77 -31.68 8.41 -23.57
CA VAL A 77 -32.33 9.58 -22.98
C VAL A 77 -31.57 10.09 -21.74
N PRO A 78 -31.47 11.42 -21.51
CA PRO A 78 -30.79 11.97 -20.35
C PRO A 78 -31.54 11.68 -19.04
N ILE A 79 -30.80 11.44 -17.96
CA ILE A 79 -31.37 11.20 -16.62
C ILE A 79 -32.28 12.34 -16.13
N SER A 80 -31.97 13.58 -16.50
CA SER A 80 -32.77 14.78 -16.15
C SER A 80 -34.18 14.75 -16.76
N THR A 81 -34.43 13.91 -17.76
CA THR A 81 -35.75 13.73 -18.38
C THR A 81 -36.61 12.67 -17.68
N MET A 82 -36.10 12.04 -16.62
CA MET A 82 -36.82 11.09 -15.78
C MET A 82 -37.56 11.80 -14.65
N ASN A 83 -38.87 11.58 -14.57
CA ASN A 83 -39.69 12.13 -13.49
C ASN A 83 -39.86 11.09 -12.37
N CYS A 84 -38.89 11.01 -11.46
CA CYS A 84 -38.92 10.13 -10.30
C CYS A 84 -39.71 10.75 -9.14
N THR A 85 -40.97 11.16 -9.37
CA THR A 85 -41.76 11.89 -8.36
C THR A 85 -42.61 11.02 -7.44
N ASN A 86 -42.60 9.70 -7.58
CA ASN A 86 -43.29 8.81 -6.64
C ASN A 86 -42.30 7.76 -6.13
N GLY A 87 -42.22 7.59 -4.81
CA GLY A 87 -41.47 6.49 -4.21
C GLY A 87 -41.81 5.20 -4.95
N ALA A 88 -40.79 4.56 -5.53
CA ALA A 88 -41.02 3.51 -6.52
C ALA A 88 -41.90 2.40 -5.91
N PRO A 89 -42.88 1.87 -6.68
CA PRO A 89 -43.57 0.66 -6.31
C PRO A 89 -42.53 -0.46 -6.17
N THR A 90 -42.69 -1.28 -5.13
CA THR A 90 -41.87 -2.48 -4.91
C THR A 90 -41.93 -3.35 -6.18
N PRO A 91 -40.80 -3.64 -6.86
CA PRO A 91 -40.82 -4.48 -8.04
C PRO A 91 -41.19 -5.91 -7.63
N THR A 92 -42.27 -6.43 -8.22
CA THR A 92 -42.72 -7.82 -8.04
C THR A 92 -41.78 -8.77 -8.79
N PHE A 93 -40.99 -9.54 -8.04
CA PHE A 93 -40.25 -10.66 -8.61
C PHE A 93 -41.13 -11.93 -8.57
N THR A 94 -41.45 -12.48 -9.75
CA THR A 94 -41.99 -13.84 -9.86
C THR A 94 -40.83 -14.82 -9.80
N THR A 95 -40.35 -15.14 -8.59
CA THR A 95 -39.38 -16.22 -8.40
C THR A 95 -40.11 -17.56 -8.32
N TRP A 96 -39.88 -18.43 -9.30
CA TRP A 96 -40.29 -19.82 -9.27
C TRP A 96 -39.37 -20.57 -8.28
N LEU A 97 -39.91 -20.93 -7.11
CA LEU A 97 -39.22 -21.78 -6.11
C LEU A 97 -40.20 -22.84 -5.61
N PRO A 98 -39.82 -24.14 -5.54
CA PRO A 98 -40.63 -25.17 -4.93
C PRO A 98 -40.66 -25.04 -3.40
N SER A 99 -41.83 -25.33 -2.87
CA SER A 99 -42.29 -25.18 -1.49
C SER A 99 -41.47 -25.94 -0.43
N THR A 100 -41.31 -25.34 0.75
CA THR A 100 -41.55 -26.05 2.03
C THR A 100 -42.04 -25.09 3.13
N ALA A 101 -43.05 -25.61 3.83
CA ALA A 101 -43.94 -25.04 4.85
C ALA A 101 -43.22 -24.54 6.13
N THR A 102 -43.59 -23.37 6.68
CA THR A 102 -44.50 -23.12 7.84
C THR A 102 -44.05 -23.82 9.14
N ALA A 103 -43.92 -23.18 10.32
CA ALA A 103 -44.89 -22.31 10.97
C ALA A 103 -44.34 -21.45 12.14
N THR A 104 -44.98 -20.30 12.33
CA THR A 104 -45.06 -19.38 13.49
C THR A 104 -46.15 -19.84 14.49
N PRO A 105 -46.61 -19.07 15.52
CA PRO A 105 -46.03 -18.01 16.38
C PRO A 105 -46.47 -18.09 17.88
N GLY A 106 -46.08 -17.09 18.71
CA GLY A 106 -46.86 -16.61 19.87
C GLY A 106 -46.00 -15.90 20.96
N SER A 107 -46.06 -14.57 21.12
CA SER A 107 -46.80 -13.78 22.15
C SER A 107 -46.30 -14.00 23.60
N THR A 108 -46.10 -13.04 24.54
CA THR A 108 -46.83 -11.81 24.90
C THR A 108 -46.13 -11.10 26.10
N SER A 109 -46.16 -9.75 26.13
CA SER A 109 -46.39 -8.79 27.25
C SER A 109 -45.77 -8.87 28.68
N ALA A 110 -45.18 -7.72 29.09
CA ALA A 110 -45.45 -6.87 30.28
C ALA A 110 -44.78 -7.05 31.68
N SER A 111 -44.12 -5.96 32.10
CA SER A 111 -44.13 -5.22 33.40
C SER A 111 -43.56 -5.83 34.70
N ALA A 112 -42.59 -5.12 35.32
CA ALA A 112 -42.68 -4.47 36.65
C ALA A 112 -41.29 -4.34 37.35
N THR A 113 -40.95 -3.12 37.79
CA THR A 113 -39.89 -2.80 38.77
C THR A 113 -40.37 -2.98 40.21
N PRO A 114 -39.46 -3.16 41.20
CA PRO A 114 -39.14 -2.01 42.08
C PRO A 114 -37.67 -1.92 42.54
N GLN A 115 -37.33 -0.72 43.02
CA GLN A 115 -36.05 -0.21 43.51
C GLN A 115 -35.69 -0.67 44.94
N VAL A 116 -34.38 -0.75 45.24
CA VAL A 116 -33.83 -0.70 46.61
C VAL A 116 -32.58 0.19 46.63
N ILE A 117 -32.60 1.22 47.47
CA ILE A 117 -31.52 2.14 47.82
C ILE A 117 -30.81 1.59 49.06
N PHE A 118 -29.47 1.59 49.15
CA PHE A 118 -28.75 1.81 50.42
C PHE A 118 -27.30 2.31 50.22
N GLN A 119 -27.08 3.52 50.75
CA GLN A 119 -25.91 4.13 51.40
C GLN A 119 -24.46 3.89 50.93
N ASN A 120 -23.84 5.00 50.51
CA ASN A 120 -22.40 5.26 50.57
C ASN A 120 -21.92 5.35 52.03
N GLN A 121 -20.87 4.60 52.37
CA GLN A 121 -19.93 4.95 53.42
C GLN A 121 -18.50 4.86 52.86
N THR A 122 -17.85 6.02 52.80
CA THR A 122 -16.41 6.19 52.66
C THR A 122 -15.75 5.93 54.01
N THR A 123 -14.80 5.01 54.06
CA THR A 123 -13.77 4.95 55.10
C THR A 123 -12.42 4.73 54.43
N GLU A 124 -11.60 5.78 54.43
CA GLU A 124 -10.19 5.73 54.11
C GLU A 124 -9.43 4.99 55.22
N ALA A 125 -8.72 3.93 54.87
CA ALA A 125 -7.63 3.37 55.67
C ALA A 125 -6.49 2.98 54.72
N SER A 126 -5.30 3.50 54.97
CA SER A 126 -4.13 3.37 54.09
C SER A 126 -3.64 1.93 53.98
N ASN A 127 -3.74 1.33 52.79
CA ASN A 127 -3.21 0.00 52.49
C ASN A 127 -1.99 0.05 51.55
N ASN A 128 -1.11 1.03 51.73
CA ASN A 128 0.09 1.18 50.89
C ASN A 128 1.14 0.08 51.15
N SER A 129 1.08 -0.63 52.28
CA SER A 129 2.02 -1.71 52.62
C SER A 129 1.67 -3.06 51.97
N LEU A 130 0.39 -3.35 51.72
CA LEU A 130 -0.04 -4.61 51.12
C LEU A 130 0.21 -4.65 49.61
N TRP A 131 0.00 -3.52 48.92
CA TRP A 131 0.25 -3.40 47.48
C TRP A 131 1.73 -3.53 47.12
N LEU A 132 2.63 -2.99 47.94
CA LEU A 132 4.08 -3.12 47.73
C LEU A 132 4.56 -4.58 47.89
N ALA A 133 3.97 -5.33 48.82
CA ALA A 133 4.29 -6.75 48.99
C ALA A 133 3.82 -7.61 47.80
N ILE A 134 2.65 -7.32 47.24
CA ILE A 134 2.11 -8.04 46.07
C ILE A 134 2.93 -7.75 44.81
N VAL A 135 3.32 -6.49 44.59
CA VAL A 135 4.20 -6.11 43.47
C VAL A 135 5.60 -6.72 43.62
N GLY A 136 6.14 -6.74 44.85
CA GLY A 136 7.42 -7.40 45.13
C GLY A 136 7.41 -8.90 44.82
N CYS A 137 6.36 -9.61 45.26
CA CYS A 137 6.22 -11.05 45.03
C CYS A 137 6.03 -11.40 43.55
N THR A 138 5.28 -10.59 42.80
CA THR A 138 5.06 -10.82 41.36
C THR A 138 6.34 -10.62 40.54
N ILE A 139 7.14 -9.60 40.87
CA ILE A 139 8.46 -9.38 40.25
C ILE A 139 9.41 -10.54 40.57
N ALA A 140 9.44 -11.00 41.82
CA ALA A 140 10.30 -12.13 42.22
C ALA A 140 9.95 -13.42 41.47
N VAL A 141 8.66 -13.75 41.32
CA VAL A 141 8.21 -14.92 40.55
C VAL A 141 8.55 -14.79 39.07
N ALA A 142 8.39 -13.61 38.48
CA ALA A 142 8.77 -13.35 37.08
C ALA A 142 10.27 -13.52 36.85
N LEU A 143 11.12 -13.03 37.78
CA LEU A 143 12.58 -13.18 37.69
C LEU A 143 13.03 -14.63 37.86
N ILE A 144 12.40 -15.39 38.76
CA ILE A 144 12.67 -16.83 38.92
C ILE A 144 12.24 -17.59 37.65
N GLY A 145 11.07 -17.28 37.09
CA GLY A 145 10.59 -17.86 35.83
C GLY A 145 11.55 -17.58 34.67
N ALA A 146 12.00 -16.34 34.52
CA ALA A 146 12.98 -15.94 33.50
C ALA A 146 14.33 -16.66 33.67
N TYR A 147 14.79 -16.83 34.92
CA TYR A 147 16.03 -17.54 35.23
C TYR A 147 15.94 -19.04 34.94
N VAL A 148 14.79 -19.68 35.22
CA VAL A 148 14.54 -21.09 34.88
C VAL A 148 14.52 -21.28 33.37
N VAL A 149 13.83 -20.41 32.61
CA VAL A 149 13.81 -20.45 31.15
C VAL A 149 15.22 -20.25 30.57
N TYR A 150 16.00 -19.32 31.13
CA TYR A 150 17.40 -19.11 30.74
C TYR A 150 18.27 -20.36 30.99
N ARG A 151 18.11 -21.01 32.15
CA ARG A 151 18.82 -22.25 32.50
C ARG A 151 18.44 -23.42 31.60
N LEU A 152 17.15 -23.57 31.27
CA LEU A 152 16.67 -24.63 30.37
C LEU A 152 17.15 -24.40 28.93
N ARG A 153 17.15 -23.16 28.44
CA ARG A 153 17.71 -22.80 27.12
C ARG A 153 19.23 -22.99 27.06
N ARG A 154 19.93 -22.79 28.17
CA ARG A 154 21.39 -23.02 28.26
C ARG A 154 21.76 -24.51 28.25
N GLN A 155 20.87 -25.39 28.74
CA GLN A 155 21.08 -26.85 28.68
C GLN A 155 20.81 -27.45 27.28
N GLN A 156 20.16 -26.70 26.38
CA GLN A 156 19.88 -27.14 25.00
C GLN A 156 20.87 -26.61 23.95
N ARG A 157 22.03 -26.06 24.34
CA ARG A 157 23.14 -25.84 23.42
C ARG A 157 24.00 -27.11 23.33
N PRO A 158 24.02 -27.85 22.20
CA PRO A 158 25.04 -28.86 21.98
C PRO A 158 26.38 -28.15 21.76
N GLN A 159 27.40 -28.51 22.56
CA GLN A 159 28.80 -28.24 22.25
C GLN A 159 29.23 -29.15 21.09
N GLY A 160 29.99 -28.59 20.16
CA GLY A 160 30.32 -29.23 18.88
C GLY A 160 31.20 -30.48 18.95
N ALA A 161 31.21 -31.21 17.85
CA ALA A 161 32.25 -32.16 17.46
C ALA A 161 32.51 -31.95 15.95
N GLY A 162 33.79 -31.84 15.59
CA GLY A 162 34.25 -31.50 14.24
C GLY A 162 34.37 -32.68 13.28
N ASP A 163 34.84 -32.33 12.08
CA ASP A 163 35.48 -33.11 11.02
C ASP A 163 34.96 -34.53 10.72
N GLU A 164 34.30 -34.71 9.57
CA GLU A 164 34.86 -35.61 8.54
C GLU A 164 34.26 -35.36 7.15
N PHE A 165 35.14 -35.51 6.19
CA PHE A 165 35.05 -35.28 4.76
C PHE A 165 34.43 -36.50 4.07
N HIS A 166 33.49 -36.33 3.12
CA HIS A 166 33.27 -37.33 2.08
C HIS A 166 32.76 -36.70 0.78
N LEU A 167 33.65 -36.64 -0.20
CA LEU A 167 33.37 -36.59 -1.63
C LEU A 167 32.52 -37.81 -2.03
N LEU A 168 31.49 -37.61 -2.85
CA LEU A 168 31.09 -38.61 -3.85
C LEU A 168 30.66 -37.93 -5.16
N GLU A 169 31.34 -38.38 -6.20
CA GLU A 169 31.16 -38.10 -7.63
C GLU A 169 29.82 -38.63 -8.18
N ALA A 170 29.55 -38.20 -9.40
CA ALA A 170 28.31 -38.37 -10.15
C ALA A 170 28.10 -39.76 -10.79
N THR A 171 26.85 -39.94 -11.26
CA THR A 171 26.31 -40.85 -12.32
C THR A 171 25.56 -42.13 -11.87
N PRO A 172 24.70 -42.77 -12.71
CA PRO A 172 23.28 -42.41 -12.84
C PRO A 172 22.26 -43.59 -12.73
N ALA A 173 21.00 -43.23 -12.47
CA ALA A 173 19.72 -43.93 -12.78
C ALA A 173 19.45 -45.39 -12.33
N LYS A 174 18.40 -45.59 -11.51
CA LYS A 174 17.13 -46.30 -11.87
C LYS A 174 16.20 -46.56 -10.67
N THR A 175 14.92 -46.19 -10.88
CA THR A 175 13.65 -46.76 -10.37
C THR A 175 13.60 -47.51 -9.04
N GLY A 176 12.77 -46.99 -8.13
CA GLY A 176 12.20 -47.72 -6.99
C GLY A 176 11.21 -46.87 -6.21
N SER A 177 9.91 -47.08 -6.46
CA SER A 177 8.81 -46.42 -5.76
C SER A 177 8.67 -46.97 -4.33
N THR A 178 8.79 -46.10 -3.32
CA THR A 178 8.16 -46.32 -2.02
C THR A 178 7.68 -44.98 -1.48
N LYS A 179 6.34 -44.84 -1.40
CA LYS A 179 5.67 -43.69 -0.78
C LYS A 179 6.05 -43.65 0.70
N ASN A 180 6.64 -42.54 1.14
CA ASN A 180 6.53 -42.11 2.52
C ASN A 180 6.33 -40.60 2.56
N THR A 181 5.32 -40.22 3.33
CA THR A 181 4.72 -38.90 3.41
C THR A 181 5.68 -37.89 4.03
N GLN A 182 6.21 -36.98 3.21
CA GLN A 182 6.74 -35.67 3.65
C GLN A 182 6.10 -34.58 2.80
N ALA A 183 5.20 -33.83 3.43
CA ALA A 183 4.65 -32.60 2.90
C ALA A 183 5.72 -31.50 3.05
N SER A 184 6.65 -31.45 2.09
CA SER A 184 7.60 -30.36 1.88
C SER A 184 8.11 -30.51 0.44
N SER A 185 7.66 -29.68 -0.51
CA SER A 185 8.30 -29.43 -1.83
C SER A 185 7.35 -29.02 -2.98
N ALA A 186 6.07 -28.74 -2.77
CA ALA A 186 5.23 -28.23 -3.87
C ALA A 186 5.43 -26.72 -4.09
N ASP A 187 5.38 -25.91 -3.03
CA ASP A 187 5.42 -24.44 -3.14
C ASP A 187 6.85 -23.87 -3.30
N GLU A 188 7.89 -24.58 -2.86
CA GLU A 188 9.28 -24.15 -3.04
C GLU A 188 9.77 -24.30 -4.50
N VAL A 189 9.16 -25.20 -5.26
CA VAL A 189 9.56 -25.50 -6.66
C VAL A 189 8.90 -24.53 -7.64
N ASP A 190 7.64 -24.15 -7.39
CA ASP A 190 6.86 -23.30 -8.31
C ASP A 190 7.40 -21.85 -8.41
N GLY A 191 7.89 -21.29 -7.29
CA GLY A 191 8.45 -19.94 -7.27
C GLY A 191 9.77 -19.78 -8.03
N LEU A 192 10.55 -20.87 -8.18
CA LEU A 192 11.89 -20.84 -8.74
C LEU A 192 11.92 -21.13 -10.24
N ASP A 193 10.99 -21.96 -10.73
CA ASP A 193 10.81 -22.21 -12.17
C ASP A 193 10.43 -20.92 -12.90
N ALA A 194 9.62 -20.07 -12.27
CA ALA A 194 9.29 -18.74 -12.80
C ALA A 194 10.53 -17.85 -12.95
N LEU A 195 11.52 -18.00 -12.06
CA LEU A 195 12.73 -17.17 -12.03
C LEU A 195 13.87 -17.68 -12.90
N GLN A 196 13.79 -18.93 -13.36
CA GLN A 196 14.83 -19.57 -14.18
C GLN A 196 15.08 -18.80 -15.48
N LEU A 197 14.08 -18.08 -16.00
CA LEU A 197 14.19 -17.26 -17.21
C LEU A 197 15.14 -16.06 -17.05
N TRP A 198 15.29 -15.55 -15.82
CA TRP A 198 16.11 -14.38 -15.49
C TRP A 198 17.39 -14.75 -14.73
N ARG A 199 17.72 -16.03 -14.69
CA ARG A 199 18.84 -16.54 -13.90
C ARG A 199 20.18 -16.16 -14.55
N LEU A 200 20.99 -15.43 -13.78
CA LEU A 200 22.37 -15.09 -14.13
C LEU A 200 23.34 -16.17 -13.61
N ASP A 201 24.49 -16.33 -14.28
CA ASP A 201 25.55 -17.18 -13.74
C ASP A 201 26.15 -16.51 -12.49
N THR A 202 26.09 -17.21 -11.36
CA THR A 202 26.67 -16.77 -10.08
C THR A 202 28.14 -16.38 -10.15
N ARG A 203 28.88 -16.86 -11.17
CA ARG A 203 30.30 -16.53 -11.38
C ARG A 203 30.51 -15.18 -12.08
N GLU A 204 29.47 -14.67 -12.74
CA GLU A 204 29.50 -13.40 -13.46
C GLU A 204 29.06 -12.22 -12.57
N VAL A 205 28.45 -12.48 -11.42
CA VAL A 205 28.05 -11.47 -10.44
C VAL A 205 29.08 -11.40 -9.33
N THR A 206 29.74 -10.25 -9.18
CA THR A 206 30.69 -10.01 -8.08
C THR A 206 30.08 -9.07 -7.06
N LEU A 207 30.42 -9.28 -5.78
CA LEU A 207 30.06 -8.37 -4.69
C LEU A 207 31.33 -7.68 -4.22
N GLU A 208 31.32 -6.34 -4.20
CA GLU A 208 32.53 -5.56 -3.92
C GLU A 208 32.44 -4.83 -2.59
N ARG A 209 31.42 -3.99 -2.40
CA ARG A 209 31.22 -3.24 -1.14
C ARG A 209 29.76 -3.20 -0.73
N LYS A 210 29.50 -3.25 0.57
CA LYS A 210 28.15 -3.07 1.11
C LYS A 210 27.70 -1.61 0.92
N LEU A 211 26.50 -1.42 0.37
CA LEU A 211 25.83 -0.12 0.21
C LEU A 211 24.95 0.20 1.41
N ALA A 212 24.15 -0.78 1.84
CA ALA A 212 23.18 -0.60 2.91
C ALA A 212 22.92 -1.92 3.64
N GLU A 213 22.47 -1.79 4.88
CA GLU A 213 21.99 -2.89 5.72
C GLU A 213 20.64 -2.46 6.32
N GLY A 214 19.60 -3.24 6.04
CA GLY A 214 18.24 -3.00 6.55
C GLY A 214 17.72 -4.18 7.37
N ALA A 215 16.51 -4.04 7.90
CA ALA A 215 15.85 -5.12 8.65
C ALA A 215 15.61 -6.39 7.81
N PHE A 216 15.51 -6.21 6.48
CA PHE A 216 15.06 -7.23 5.54
C PHE A 216 16.20 -7.84 4.72
N GLY A 217 17.37 -7.19 4.67
CA GLY A 217 18.45 -7.61 3.79
C GLY A 217 19.60 -6.62 3.73
N GLU A 218 20.61 -6.99 2.97
CA GLU A 218 21.76 -6.17 2.64
C GLU A 218 21.70 -5.81 1.16
N VAL A 219 22.19 -4.63 0.82
CA VAL A 219 22.39 -4.22 -0.55
C VAL A 219 23.88 -3.99 -0.76
N TRP A 220 24.42 -4.59 -1.81
CA TRP A 220 25.82 -4.55 -2.18
C TRP A 220 25.97 -3.85 -3.53
N TYR A 221 27.07 -3.12 -3.67
CA TYR A 221 27.59 -2.71 -4.96
C TYR A 221 28.39 -3.89 -5.52
N GLY A 222 28.18 -4.16 -6.79
CA GLY A 222 28.83 -5.25 -7.50
C GLY A 222 28.99 -4.93 -8.98
N THR A 223 29.57 -5.88 -9.70
CA THR A 223 29.64 -5.82 -11.17
C THR A 223 29.02 -7.07 -11.80
N TYR A 224 28.36 -6.88 -12.94
CA TYR A 224 27.86 -7.94 -13.80
C TYR A 224 28.20 -7.59 -15.24
N MET A 225 28.97 -8.45 -15.92
CA MET A 225 29.50 -8.17 -17.27
C MET A 225 30.19 -6.79 -17.38
N ASP A 226 31.03 -6.47 -16.39
CA ASP A 226 31.74 -5.19 -16.25
C ASP A 226 30.86 -3.94 -16.04
N GLU A 227 29.53 -4.11 -15.92
CA GLU A 227 28.59 -3.02 -15.62
C GLU A 227 28.29 -2.95 -14.12
N PRO A 228 28.19 -1.75 -13.53
CA PRO A 228 27.89 -1.57 -12.12
C PRO A 228 26.44 -1.96 -11.79
N VAL A 229 26.26 -2.78 -10.76
CA VAL A 229 24.96 -3.28 -10.31
C VAL A 229 24.76 -3.13 -8.81
N ALA A 230 23.49 -3.06 -8.40
CA ALA A 230 23.08 -3.20 -7.01
C ALA A 230 22.54 -4.62 -6.78
N VAL A 231 23.12 -5.32 -5.81
CA VAL A 231 22.78 -6.71 -5.47
C VAL A 231 22.15 -6.76 -4.08
N LYS A 232 20.84 -7.04 -4.02
CA LYS A 232 20.09 -7.18 -2.78
C LYS A 232 20.03 -8.64 -2.36
N THR A 233 20.35 -8.90 -1.09
CA THR A 233 20.43 -10.25 -0.50
C THR A 233 19.72 -10.29 0.86
N LEU A 234 19.21 -11.45 1.27
CA LEU A 234 18.57 -11.63 2.59
C LEU A 234 19.60 -11.79 3.72
N LEU A 235 19.33 -11.16 4.87
CA LEU A 235 20.11 -11.34 6.12
C LEU A 235 19.71 -12.60 6.88
N LYS A 236 18.42 -12.90 6.90
CA LYS A 236 17.84 -14.06 7.55
C LYS A 236 17.08 -14.86 6.50
N THR A 237 17.32 -16.16 6.48
CA THR A 237 16.76 -17.06 5.48
C THR A 237 15.80 -18.03 6.17
N THR A 238 14.63 -17.54 6.55
CA THR A 238 13.48 -18.40 6.87
C THR A 238 12.68 -18.64 5.58
N ALA A 239 11.90 -19.72 5.51
CA ALA A 239 11.06 -19.99 4.36
C ALA A 239 10.14 -18.79 4.02
N ALA A 240 9.48 -18.21 5.02
CA ALA A 240 8.65 -17.02 4.85
C ALA A 240 9.42 -15.82 4.26
N THR A 241 10.61 -15.52 4.78
CA THR A 241 11.43 -14.40 4.28
C THR A 241 11.90 -14.62 2.83
N VAL A 242 12.19 -15.87 2.47
CA VAL A 242 12.58 -16.24 1.10
C VAL A 242 11.39 -16.12 0.16
N HIS A 243 10.22 -16.66 0.52
CA HIS A 243 9.01 -16.54 -0.30
C HIS A 243 8.59 -15.08 -0.52
N ALA A 244 8.62 -14.26 0.52
CA ALA A 244 8.34 -12.83 0.43
C ALA A 244 9.30 -12.12 -0.56
N PHE A 245 10.59 -12.45 -0.49
CA PHE A 245 11.59 -11.88 -1.38
C PHE A 245 11.48 -12.38 -2.82
N LEU A 246 11.16 -13.66 -3.04
CA LEU A 246 10.87 -14.19 -4.37
C LEU A 246 9.65 -13.49 -4.99
N ALA A 247 8.60 -13.24 -4.21
CA ALA A 247 7.43 -12.49 -4.68
C ALA A 247 7.80 -11.04 -5.08
N GLU A 248 8.67 -10.39 -4.30
CA GLU A 248 9.22 -9.07 -4.66
C GLU A 248 10.01 -9.13 -5.98
N ILE A 249 10.90 -10.10 -6.13
CA ILE A 249 11.68 -10.29 -7.37
C ILE A 249 10.76 -10.51 -8.57
N GLN A 250 9.74 -11.36 -8.43
CA GLN A 250 8.79 -11.65 -9.50
C GLN A 250 7.95 -10.42 -9.88
N LEU A 251 7.62 -9.55 -8.92
CA LEU A 251 6.94 -8.29 -9.23
C LEU A 251 7.88 -7.37 -10.02
N VAL A 252 9.09 -7.14 -9.51
CA VAL A 252 10.08 -6.24 -10.11
C VAL A 252 10.49 -6.70 -11.51
N ALA A 253 10.60 -8.01 -11.73
CA ALA A 253 10.93 -8.60 -13.04
C ALA A 253 9.87 -8.35 -14.13
N LYS A 254 8.64 -8.00 -13.75
CA LYS A 254 7.54 -7.68 -14.68
C LYS A 254 7.42 -6.19 -15.00
N MET A 255 8.21 -5.34 -14.33
CA MET A 255 8.13 -3.90 -14.50
C MET A 255 9.05 -3.44 -15.62
N ASP A 256 8.53 -2.53 -16.44
CA ASP A 256 9.24 -1.83 -17.50
C ASP A 256 8.81 -0.36 -17.50
N CYS A 257 9.56 0.46 -16.77
CA CYS A 257 9.29 1.87 -16.57
C CYS A 257 10.60 2.63 -16.33
N ASP A 258 10.81 3.74 -17.03
CA ASP A 258 12.03 4.55 -16.91
C ASP A 258 12.24 5.13 -15.50
N HIS A 259 11.16 5.29 -14.73
CA HIS A 259 11.18 5.83 -13.37
C HIS A 259 11.12 4.76 -12.28
N ILE A 260 11.28 3.48 -12.64
CA ILE A 260 11.45 2.37 -11.70
C ILE A 260 12.84 1.78 -11.90
N VAL A 261 13.51 1.41 -10.81
CA VAL A 261 14.83 0.79 -10.87
C VAL A 261 14.76 -0.48 -11.70
N ARG A 262 15.57 -0.52 -12.77
CA ARG A 262 15.54 -1.60 -13.75
C ARG A 262 16.05 -2.91 -13.15
N PHE A 263 15.23 -3.93 -13.30
CA PHE A 263 15.60 -5.33 -13.07
C PHE A 263 16.65 -5.78 -14.09
N ILE A 264 17.70 -6.47 -13.62
CA ILE A 264 18.72 -7.08 -14.49
C ILE A 264 18.59 -8.61 -14.47
N GLY A 265 18.42 -9.18 -13.29
CA GLY A 265 18.32 -10.63 -13.16
C GLY A 265 18.33 -11.11 -11.72
N VAL A 266 18.38 -12.42 -11.58
CA VAL A 266 18.45 -13.10 -10.28
C VAL A 266 19.62 -14.08 -10.27
N SER A 267 20.32 -14.19 -9.15
CA SER A 267 21.44 -15.12 -8.99
C SER A 267 21.23 -15.94 -7.73
N TYR A 268 21.42 -17.26 -7.82
CA TYR A 268 21.30 -18.15 -6.67
C TYR A 268 22.04 -19.47 -6.90
N LYS A 269 22.67 -19.98 -5.82
CA LYS A 269 23.14 -21.37 -5.71
C LYS A 269 22.09 -22.25 -5.05
N ARG A 270 21.45 -21.73 -4.00
CA ARG A 270 20.33 -22.31 -3.26
C ARG A 270 19.27 -21.22 -3.07
N LEU A 271 18.02 -21.60 -2.79
CA LEU A 271 16.93 -20.67 -2.50
C LEU A 271 17.28 -19.65 -1.40
N ALA A 272 17.96 -20.11 -0.36
CA ALA A 272 18.41 -19.26 0.74
C ALA A 272 19.46 -18.21 0.32
N ASP A 273 20.18 -18.44 -0.78
CA ASP A 273 21.22 -17.54 -1.28
C ASP A 273 20.72 -16.69 -2.47
N VAL A 274 19.41 -16.50 -2.60
CA VAL A 274 18.84 -15.72 -3.72
C VAL A 274 19.25 -14.26 -3.64
N GLN A 275 19.63 -13.72 -4.79
CA GLN A 275 20.10 -12.35 -4.97
C GLN A 275 19.29 -11.68 -6.07
N LEU A 276 18.78 -10.50 -5.79
CA LEU A 276 18.15 -9.61 -6.77
C LEU A 276 19.20 -8.66 -7.34
N ILE A 277 19.40 -8.68 -8.66
CA ILE A 277 20.35 -7.81 -9.36
C ILE A 277 19.56 -6.74 -10.09
N THR A 278 19.90 -5.49 -9.80
CA THR A 278 19.29 -4.30 -10.39
C THR A 278 20.36 -3.34 -10.86
N GLU A 279 19.98 -2.37 -11.68
CA GLU A 279 20.90 -1.30 -12.05
C GLU A 279 21.39 -0.53 -10.81
N PHE A 280 22.67 -0.14 -10.81
CA PHE A 280 23.22 0.71 -9.76
C PHE A 280 22.83 2.17 -9.98
N MET A 281 22.50 2.90 -8.91
CA MET A 281 22.14 4.32 -8.93
C MET A 281 23.18 5.13 -8.14
N ASP A 282 23.97 5.96 -8.84
CA ASP A 282 25.25 6.45 -8.35
C ASP A 282 25.19 7.59 -7.30
N ARG A 283 24.02 8.21 -7.10
CA ARG A 283 23.82 9.29 -6.12
C ARG A 283 23.10 8.84 -4.85
N GLY A 284 22.83 7.54 -4.69
CA GLY A 284 22.17 7.00 -3.50
C GLY A 284 20.71 7.43 -3.39
N ASP A 285 20.17 7.47 -2.17
CA ASP A 285 18.75 7.77 -1.92
C ASP A 285 18.46 9.28 -1.72
N LEU A 286 17.24 9.69 -2.05
CA LEU A 286 16.78 11.08 -1.97
C LEU A 286 16.86 11.62 -0.54
N ARG A 287 16.59 10.83 0.51
CA ARG A 287 16.69 11.34 1.89
C ARG A 287 18.12 11.76 2.21
N THR A 288 19.09 10.92 1.88
CA THR A 288 20.52 11.21 2.07
C THR A 288 20.94 12.45 1.28
N ALA A 289 20.49 12.59 0.03
CA ALA A 289 20.75 13.76 -0.79
C ALA A 289 20.16 15.06 -0.21
N LEU A 290 18.94 15.02 0.31
CA LEU A 290 18.28 16.18 0.94
C LEU A 290 18.99 16.59 2.24
N VAL A 291 19.44 15.64 3.06
CA VAL A 291 20.24 15.95 4.27
C VAL A 291 21.57 16.60 3.92
N ALA A 292 22.21 16.14 2.85
CA ALA A 292 23.52 16.64 2.43
C ALA A 292 23.48 18.02 1.75
N THR A 293 22.29 18.52 1.39
CA THR A 293 22.12 19.77 0.65
C THR A 293 21.29 20.79 1.43
N THR A 294 21.64 22.06 1.30
CA THR A 294 20.76 23.13 1.79
C THR A 294 19.61 23.34 0.81
N VAL A 295 18.47 23.83 1.32
CA VAL A 295 17.28 24.05 0.50
C VAL A 295 17.54 24.96 -0.71
N ASN A 296 18.40 25.97 -0.55
CA ASN A 296 18.74 26.90 -1.63
C ASN A 296 19.73 26.31 -2.64
N ALA A 297 20.50 25.28 -2.25
CA ALA A 297 21.46 24.61 -3.12
C ALA A 297 20.84 23.50 -3.97
N TYR A 298 19.58 23.13 -3.72
CA TYR A 298 18.85 22.13 -4.50
C TYR A 298 17.73 22.84 -5.30
N PRO A 299 17.94 23.13 -6.59
CA PRO A 299 17.03 23.96 -7.38
C PRO A 299 15.62 23.38 -7.49
N TRP A 300 14.61 24.25 -7.63
CA TRP A 300 13.23 23.82 -7.83
C TRP A 300 13.06 22.93 -9.08
N VAL A 301 13.78 23.22 -10.16
CA VAL A 301 13.74 22.37 -11.36
C VAL A 301 14.15 20.92 -11.06
N GLU A 302 15.18 20.70 -10.22
CA GLU A 302 15.56 19.36 -9.78
C GLU A 302 14.50 18.74 -8.86
N LYS A 303 13.95 19.50 -7.91
CA LYS A 303 12.86 19.04 -7.04
C LYS A 303 11.64 18.58 -7.82
N LEU A 304 11.24 19.35 -8.83
CA LEU A 304 10.11 19.04 -9.70
C LEU A 304 10.40 17.84 -10.60
N SER A 305 11.64 17.71 -11.08
CA SER A 305 12.07 16.53 -11.85
C SER A 305 11.98 15.25 -11.02
N VAL A 306 12.41 15.28 -9.75
CA VAL A 306 12.25 14.16 -8.82
C VAL A 306 10.77 13.88 -8.55
N ALA A 307 9.98 14.90 -8.23
CA ALA A 307 8.55 14.73 -7.97
C ALA A 307 7.82 14.13 -9.18
N LEU A 308 8.14 14.58 -10.40
CA LEU A 308 7.55 14.07 -11.63
C LEU A 308 7.94 12.61 -11.88
N ALA A 309 9.20 12.24 -11.69
CA ALA A 309 9.65 10.85 -11.82
C ALA A 309 8.88 9.92 -10.87
N ILE A 310 8.67 10.34 -9.60
CA ILE A 310 7.88 9.56 -8.65
C ILE A 310 6.43 9.46 -9.12
N ALA A 311 5.82 10.56 -9.56
CA ALA A 311 4.44 10.56 -10.03
C ALA A 311 4.26 9.65 -11.27
N ASP A 312 5.19 9.67 -12.21
CA ASP A 312 5.17 8.81 -13.40
C ASP A 312 5.36 7.33 -13.07
N ALA A 313 6.24 7.00 -12.11
CA ALA A 313 6.34 5.64 -11.59
C ALA A 313 5.04 5.17 -10.94
N LEU A 314 4.36 6.03 -10.15
CA LEU A 314 3.07 5.71 -9.55
C LEU A 314 1.96 5.57 -10.59
N VAL A 315 1.95 6.41 -11.64
CA VAL A 315 1.02 6.24 -12.78
C VAL A 315 1.19 4.86 -13.39
N TYR A 316 2.43 4.45 -13.66
CA TYR A 316 2.71 3.13 -14.21
C TYR A 316 2.13 2.02 -13.33
N LEU A 317 2.45 2.02 -12.03
CA LEU A 317 2.00 1.00 -11.08
C LEU A 317 0.48 0.95 -10.92
N HIS A 318 -0.16 2.11 -10.82
CA HIS A 318 -1.60 2.24 -10.56
C HIS A 318 -2.46 1.91 -11.79
N LEU A 319 -1.86 1.86 -12.98
CA LEU A 319 -2.50 1.47 -14.24
C LEU A 319 -2.31 0.01 -14.62
N LEU A 320 -1.42 -0.73 -13.95
CA LEU A 320 -1.27 -2.17 -14.18
C LEU A 320 -2.57 -2.92 -13.89
N ASP A 321 -2.73 -4.08 -14.52
CA ASP A 321 -3.81 -5.03 -14.22
C ASP A 321 -3.22 -6.40 -13.84
N PRO A 322 -3.34 -6.82 -12.56
CA PRO A 322 -3.94 -6.09 -11.45
C PRO A 322 -3.13 -4.85 -11.05
N LYS A 323 -3.81 -3.85 -10.46
CA LYS A 323 -3.18 -2.62 -9.97
C LYS A 323 -2.14 -2.95 -8.90
N VAL A 324 -0.99 -2.29 -8.97
CA VAL A 324 0.08 -2.42 -7.98
C VAL A 324 0.09 -1.18 -7.09
N VAL A 325 0.01 -1.38 -5.78
CA VAL A 325 0.19 -0.33 -4.77
C VAL A 325 1.62 -0.48 -4.21
N HIS A 326 2.36 0.62 -4.10
CA HIS A 326 3.75 0.58 -3.65
C HIS A 326 3.87 0.24 -2.15
N ARG A 327 3.00 0.84 -1.32
CA ARG A 327 2.85 0.57 0.13
C ARG A 327 3.99 1.00 1.05
N ASP A 328 5.21 1.13 0.53
CA ASP A 328 6.39 1.62 1.28
C ASP A 328 6.99 2.90 0.68
N LEU A 329 6.16 3.78 0.13
CA LEU A 329 6.66 4.98 -0.55
C LEU A 329 7.25 5.97 0.47
N LYS A 330 8.55 6.26 0.33
CA LYS A 330 9.30 7.20 1.17
C LYS A 330 10.54 7.68 0.42
N SER A 331 11.12 8.79 0.86
CA SER A 331 12.33 9.36 0.25
C SER A 331 13.55 8.44 0.25
N ARG A 332 13.63 7.48 1.18
CA ARG A 332 14.70 6.45 1.16
C ARG A 332 14.56 5.43 0.03
N ASN A 333 13.35 5.28 -0.52
CA ASN A 333 13.06 4.35 -1.62
C ASN A 333 13.07 5.06 -2.99
N ILE A 334 13.53 6.32 -3.03
CA ILE A 334 13.76 7.05 -4.28
C ILE A 334 15.27 7.11 -4.48
N LEU A 335 15.79 6.40 -5.47
CA LEU A 335 17.20 6.42 -5.83
C LEU A 335 17.48 7.48 -6.89
N LEU A 336 18.63 8.12 -6.79
CA LEU A 336 19.08 9.18 -7.66
C LEU A 336 20.30 8.71 -8.45
N ASP A 337 20.39 9.19 -9.68
CA ASP A 337 21.52 8.94 -10.57
C ASP A 337 21.89 10.21 -11.36
N THR A 338 23.17 10.35 -11.69
CA THR A 338 23.69 11.49 -12.46
C THR A 338 23.16 11.54 -13.90
N VAL A 339 22.89 10.40 -14.51
CA VAL A 339 22.46 10.28 -15.91
C VAL A 339 21.00 9.88 -16.01
N LYS A 340 20.57 8.93 -15.18
CA LYS A 340 19.25 8.28 -15.27
C LYS A 340 18.15 9.00 -14.49
N GLY A 341 18.51 10.02 -13.72
CA GLY A 341 17.58 10.79 -12.91
C GLY A 341 17.10 10.04 -11.67
N ALA A 342 15.85 10.28 -11.26
CA ALA A 342 15.24 9.66 -10.09
C ALA A 342 14.42 8.43 -10.47
N LYS A 343 14.56 7.36 -9.68
CA LYS A 343 13.81 6.11 -9.85
C LYS A 343 13.31 5.55 -8.52
N LEU A 344 12.14 4.94 -8.56
CA LEU A 344 11.49 4.27 -7.43
C LEU A 344 12.02 2.83 -7.28
N THR A 345 12.21 2.39 -6.04
CA THR A 345 12.66 1.03 -5.67
C THR A 345 11.91 0.49 -4.45
N ASP A 346 12.15 -0.78 -4.09
CA ASP A 346 11.70 -1.43 -2.85
C ASP A 346 10.18 -1.40 -2.64
N PHE A 347 9.49 -2.29 -3.37
CA PHE A 347 8.05 -2.49 -3.29
C PHE A 347 7.67 -3.24 -2.01
N GLY A 348 6.69 -2.73 -1.26
CA GLY A 348 6.31 -3.24 0.05
C GLY A 348 5.61 -4.60 0.09
N ILE A 349 5.74 -5.47 -0.92
CA ILE A 349 5.09 -6.79 -0.94
C ILE A 349 5.51 -7.63 0.27
N SER A 350 6.80 -7.61 0.62
CA SER A 350 7.32 -8.42 1.72
C SER A 350 6.79 -8.02 3.10
N ARG A 351 6.14 -6.84 3.21
CA ARG A 351 5.60 -6.36 4.49
C ARG A 351 4.27 -7.00 4.86
N GLU A 352 3.43 -7.39 3.90
CA GLU A 352 2.16 -8.07 4.19
C GLU A 352 2.36 -9.36 4.99
N GLN A 353 3.37 -10.15 4.62
CA GLN A 353 3.61 -11.44 5.27
C GLN A 353 4.27 -11.32 6.65
N TRP A 354 4.95 -10.20 6.94
CA TRP A 354 5.64 -10.00 8.23
C TRP A 354 4.80 -9.24 9.26
N ASP A 355 3.91 -8.35 8.80
CA ASP A 355 3.00 -7.61 9.70
C ASP A 355 1.88 -8.52 10.25
N ASP A 356 1.53 -9.63 9.57
CA ASP A 356 0.54 -10.61 10.06
C ASP A 356 1.06 -11.46 11.23
N GLU A 357 2.34 -11.81 11.26
CA GLU A 357 2.91 -12.67 12.32
C GLU A 357 3.36 -11.88 13.56
N THR A 358 3.54 -10.57 13.42
CA THR A 358 3.91 -9.71 14.54
C THR A 358 3.10 -8.42 14.50
N MET A 359 2.18 -8.26 15.45
CA MET A 359 1.48 -7.00 15.77
C MET A 359 2.43 -5.82 16.12
N THR A 360 3.73 -5.97 15.91
CA THR A 360 4.72 -4.90 15.90
C THR A 360 4.74 -4.25 14.53
N ILE A 361 3.77 -3.35 14.31
CA ILE A 361 3.80 -2.30 13.30
C ILE A 361 5.25 -1.83 13.09
N GLY A 362 5.78 -2.03 11.89
CA GLY A 362 7.20 -1.92 11.57
C GLY A 362 7.88 -0.63 12.06
N VAL A 363 9.02 -0.79 12.70
CA VAL A 363 9.88 0.31 13.17
C VAL A 363 10.38 1.12 11.96
N GLY A 364 9.85 2.34 11.78
CA GLY A 364 10.53 3.41 11.03
C GLY A 364 9.86 3.99 9.78
N THR A 365 8.66 3.53 9.36
CA THR A 365 8.00 4.04 8.12
C THR A 365 6.67 4.79 8.35
N TYR A 366 6.13 4.81 9.55
CA TYR A 366 4.82 5.43 9.84
C TYR A 366 4.75 6.94 9.53
N ARG A 367 5.89 7.64 9.38
CA ARG A 367 5.90 9.07 9.01
C ARG A 367 5.35 9.34 7.60
N TRP A 368 5.40 8.37 6.69
CA TRP A 368 4.87 8.51 5.33
C TRP A 368 3.49 7.85 5.16
N MET A 369 3.07 7.04 6.12
CA MET A 369 1.83 6.26 6.02
C MET A 369 0.59 7.14 6.15
N ALA A 370 -0.41 6.83 5.34
CA ALA A 370 -1.70 7.49 5.38
C ALA A 370 -2.50 7.12 6.65
N PRO A 371 -3.40 7.98 7.14
CA PRO A 371 -4.19 7.73 8.35
C PRO A 371 -5.00 6.42 8.29
N GLU A 372 -5.60 6.09 7.14
CA GLU A 372 -6.38 4.87 6.95
C GLU A 372 -5.53 3.60 6.99
N VAL A 373 -4.26 3.69 6.57
CA VAL A 373 -3.30 2.58 6.66
C VAL A 373 -2.89 2.36 8.11
N LEU A 374 -2.64 3.45 8.85
CA LEU A 374 -2.28 3.37 10.27
C LEU A 374 -3.43 2.87 11.15
N THR A 375 -4.68 3.12 10.75
CA THR A 375 -5.88 2.76 11.51
C THR A 375 -6.33 1.33 11.21
N ASP A 376 -6.52 1.01 9.92
CA ASP A 376 -7.20 -0.21 9.52
C ASP A 376 -6.32 -1.10 8.63
N GLY A 377 -5.05 -0.74 8.37
CA GLY A 377 -4.16 -1.48 7.47
C GLY A 377 -4.56 -1.45 5.99
N HIS A 378 -5.53 -0.61 5.61
CA HIS A 378 -6.09 -0.60 4.26
C HIS A 378 -5.18 0.15 3.27
N TYR A 379 -4.44 -0.60 2.46
CA TYR A 379 -3.63 -0.04 1.40
C TYR A 379 -4.43 0.18 0.11
N SER A 380 -4.27 1.35 -0.49
CA SER A 380 -4.87 1.71 -1.77
C SER A 380 -3.91 2.60 -2.57
N THR A 381 -4.21 2.84 -3.85
CA THR A 381 -3.48 3.82 -4.65
C THR A 381 -3.51 5.21 -4.01
N ALA A 382 -4.60 5.57 -3.32
CA ALA A 382 -4.72 6.82 -2.58
C ALA A 382 -3.78 6.90 -1.36
N ALA A 383 -3.39 5.77 -0.77
CA ALA A 383 -2.39 5.73 0.32
C ALA A 383 -0.98 6.03 -0.20
N ASP A 384 -0.63 5.57 -1.41
CA ASP A 384 0.61 5.98 -2.08
C ASP A 384 0.60 7.49 -2.35
N MET A 385 -0.55 8.05 -2.76
CA MET A 385 -0.68 9.49 -3.00
C MET A 385 -0.49 10.32 -1.72
N TYR A 386 -0.98 9.85 -0.58
CA TYR A 386 -0.66 10.49 0.71
C TYR A 386 0.86 10.49 0.96
N SER A 387 1.50 9.34 0.78
CA SER A 387 2.94 9.19 0.96
C SER A 387 3.74 10.10 0.02
N PHE A 388 3.28 10.27 -1.23
CA PHE A 388 3.82 11.22 -2.18
C PHE A 388 3.72 12.67 -1.68
N GLY A 389 2.58 13.06 -1.11
CA GLY A 389 2.40 14.37 -0.49
C GLY A 389 3.36 14.62 0.68
N VAL A 390 3.64 13.58 1.49
CA VAL A 390 4.67 13.64 2.53
C VAL A 390 6.06 13.89 1.92
N ILE A 391 6.43 13.19 0.84
CA ILE A 391 7.70 13.41 0.12
C ILE A 391 7.79 14.84 -0.44
N CYS A 392 6.67 15.43 -0.90
CA CYS A 392 6.66 16.82 -1.33
C CYS A 392 7.10 17.77 -0.19
N THR A 393 6.71 17.48 1.06
CA THR A 393 7.19 18.26 2.21
C THR A 393 8.70 18.10 2.45
N GLU A 394 9.24 16.91 2.19
CA GLU A 394 10.70 16.68 2.28
C GLU A 394 11.45 17.41 1.18
N LEU A 395 10.94 17.40 -0.06
CA LEU A 395 11.53 18.15 -1.18
C LEU A 395 11.56 19.66 -0.89
N ASP A 396 10.52 20.20 -0.24
CA ASP A 396 10.51 21.60 0.14
C ASP A 396 11.44 21.89 1.34
N THR A 397 11.37 21.08 2.40
CA THR A 397 11.99 21.41 3.71
C THR A 397 13.40 20.84 3.88
N HIS A 398 13.74 19.79 3.15
CA HIS A 398 14.91 18.91 3.35
C HIS A 398 14.97 18.23 4.72
N ALA A 399 13.93 18.40 5.54
CA ALA A 399 13.83 17.85 6.87
C ALA A 399 13.12 16.49 6.86
N LEU A 400 13.28 15.73 7.95
CA LEU A 400 12.46 14.55 8.17
C LEU A 400 10.99 15.02 8.35
N PRO A 401 9.97 14.30 7.83
CA PRO A 401 8.58 14.69 8.03
C PRO A 401 8.27 14.87 9.51
N TYR A 402 7.53 15.92 9.89
CA TYR A 402 7.20 16.30 11.28
C TYR A 402 8.39 16.74 12.15
N ALA A 403 9.58 17.02 11.61
CA ALA A 403 10.72 17.50 12.40
C ALA A 403 10.48 18.85 13.09
N ASP A 404 9.56 19.66 12.57
CA ASP A 404 9.11 20.94 13.13
C ASP A 404 8.10 20.78 14.29
N LYS A 405 7.63 19.56 14.55
CA LYS A 405 6.55 19.30 15.52
C LYS A 405 7.14 19.00 16.89
N CYS A 406 6.83 19.88 17.84
CA CYS A 406 7.25 19.77 19.23
C CYS A 406 6.06 19.73 20.18
N THR A 407 6.30 19.14 21.36
CA THR A 407 5.45 19.27 22.54
C THR A 407 5.39 20.74 23.00
N PRO A 408 4.42 21.12 23.86
CA PRO A 408 4.39 22.46 24.47
C PRO A 408 5.66 22.83 25.24
N ALA A 409 6.42 21.82 25.70
CA ALA A 409 7.71 21.99 26.37
C ALA A 409 8.90 22.21 25.40
N GLY A 410 8.66 22.22 24.08
CA GLY A 410 9.69 22.42 23.05
C GLY A 410 10.44 21.15 22.61
N ASN A 411 10.14 19.99 23.22
CA ASN A 411 10.77 18.72 22.82
C ASN A 411 10.12 18.14 21.55
N PRO A 412 10.88 17.54 20.61
CA PRO A 412 10.32 16.87 19.44
C PRO A 412 9.28 15.81 19.82
N LEU A 413 8.22 15.68 19.02
CA LEU A 413 7.22 14.63 19.23
C LEU A 413 7.84 13.24 19.05
N THR A 414 7.47 12.30 19.91
CA THR A 414 7.84 10.89 19.74
C THR A 414 7.06 10.28 18.58
N GLU A 415 7.63 9.22 18.01
CA GLU A 415 7.06 8.48 16.88
C GLU A 415 5.62 8.01 17.14
N SER A 416 5.36 7.48 18.34
CA SER A 416 4.03 7.03 18.77
C SER A 416 3.01 8.17 18.87
N VAL A 417 3.44 9.36 19.29
CA VAL A 417 2.58 10.54 19.38
C VAL A 417 2.29 11.11 18.00
N ILE A 418 3.28 11.11 17.10
CA ILE A 418 3.08 11.48 15.69
C ILE A 418 2.04 10.55 15.07
N MET A 419 2.23 9.24 15.19
CA MET A 419 1.30 8.24 14.66
C MET A 419 -0.13 8.46 15.19
N ALA A 420 -0.30 8.55 16.51
CA ALA A 420 -1.62 8.76 17.11
C ALA A 420 -2.31 10.05 16.62
N LYS A 421 -1.55 11.14 16.46
CA LYS A 421 -2.10 12.42 15.98
C LYS A 421 -2.42 12.40 14.49
N VAL A 422 -1.64 11.68 13.67
CA VAL A 422 -1.93 11.48 12.25
C VAL A 422 -3.21 10.64 12.09
N MET A 423 -3.36 9.56 12.85
CA MET A 423 -4.58 8.75 12.88
C MET A 423 -5.82 9.56 13.29
N ALA A 424 -5.66 10.47 14.25
CA ALA A 424 -6.73 11.38 14.67
C ALA A 424 -7.00 12.53 13.67
N GLY A 425 -6.23 12.64 12.58
CA GLY A 425 -6.33 13.74 11.62
C GLY A 425 -5.86 15.09 12.15
N GLU A 426 -5.21 15.13 13.32
CA GLU A 426 -4.75 16.36 13.98
C GLU A 426 -3.39 16.85 13.46
N LEU A 427 -2.66 16.00 12.74
CA LEU A 427 -1.28 16.28 12.36
C LEU A 427 -1.02 15.93 10.90
N ARG A 428 -0.35 16.85 10.21
CA ARG A 428 0.22 16.68 8.88
C ARG A 428 1.61 17.30 8.84
N PRO A 429 2.52 16.84 7.97
CA PRO A 429 3.82 17.49 7.77
C PRO A 429 3.65 18.91 7.22
N SER A 430 4.57 19.80 7.57
CA SER A 430 4.53 21.21 7.16
C SER A 430 5.37 21.47 5.92
N PHE A 431 4.92 22.41 5.09
CA PHE A 431 5.75 23.12 4.12
C PHE A 431 6.29 24.41 4.73
N ARG A 432 7.47 24.87 4.29
CA ARG A 432 8.03 26.18 4.65
C ARG A 432 7.21 27.30 4.02
N ASP A 433 7.24 28.49 4.59
CA ASP A 433 6.52 29.66 4.02
C ASP A 433 7.03 30.03 2.62
N ALA A 434 8.30 29.76 2.31
CA ALA A 434 8.91 30.04 1.01
C ALA A 434 8.58 28.99 -0.09
N CYS A 435 7.81 27.95 0.22
CA CYS A 435 7.34 26.97 -0.78
C CYS A 435 6.35 27.64 -1.75
N PRO A 436 6.49 27.47 -3.07
CA PRO A 436 5.50 27.94 -4.05
C PRO A 436 4.10 27.46 -3.72
N ASP A 437 3.13 28.38 -3.74
CA ASP A 437 1.77 28.11 -3.28
C ASP A 437 1.10 26.94 -4.02
N TRP A 438 1.35 26.83 -5.33
CA TRP A 438 0.81 25.75 -6.14
C TRP A 438 1.37 24.37 -5.71
N PHE A 439 2.65 24.28 -5.37
CA PHE A 439 3.29 23.02 -4.98
C PHE A 439 2.86 22.63 -3.56
N ARG A 440 2.74 23.61 -2.66
CA ARG A 440 2.14 23.43 -1.34
C ARG A 440 0.71 22.92 -1.45
N ALA A 441 -0.11 23.52 -2.33
CA ALA A 441 -1.50 23.11 -2.54
C ALA A 441 -1.60 21.67 -3.08
N LEU A 442 -0.77 21.33 -4.08
CA LEU A 442 -0.70 19.98 -4.66
C LEU A 442 -0.33 18.92 -3.61
N GLY A 443 0.72 19.17 -2.83
CA GLY A 443 1.14 18.24 -1.78
C GLY A 443 0.12 18.17 -0.63
N ALA A 444 -0.54 19.28 -0.28
CA ALA A 444 -1.61 19.29 0.72
C ALA A 444 -2.85 18.50 0.26
N SER A 445 -3.26 18.59 -1.02
CA SER A 445 -4.37 17.80 -1.56
C SER A 445 -4.04 16.32 -1.63
N CYS A 446 -2.77 15.96 -1.89
CA CYS A 446 -2.30 14.58 -1.79
C CYS A 446 -2.44 14.03 -0.36
N MET A 447 -2.26 14.87 0.66
CA MET A 447 -2.37 14.50 2.07
C MET A 447 -3.77 14.73 2.67
N ASP A 448 -4.83 14.73 1.87
CA ASP A 448 -6.19 14.85 2.41
C ASP A 448 -6.53 13.69 3.35
N ALA A 449 -7.36 13.97 4.36
CA ALA A 449 -7.79 12.96 5.33
C ALA A 449 -8.73 11.96 4.66
N ASP A 450 -9.57 12.42 3.72
CA ASP A 450 -10.42 11.56 2.92
C ASP A 450 -9.61 11.00 1.72
N PRO A 451 -9.35 9.68 1.65
CA PRO A 451 -8.61 9.09 0.54
C PRO A 451 -9.32 9.23 -0.81
N THR A 452 -10.64 9.43 -0.84
CA THR A 452 -11.43 9.49 -2.08
C THR A 452 -11.30 10.81 -2.84
N VAL A 453 -10.88 11.88 -2.16
CA VAL A 453 -10.69 13.21 -2.75
C VAL A 453 -9.24 13.51 -3.11
N ARG A 454 -8.30 12.63 -2.74
CA ARG A 454 -6.89 12.78 -3.11
C ARG A 454 -6.74 12.67 -4.62
N PRO A 455 -5.91 13.51 -5.25
CA PRO A 455 -5.67 13.41 -6.68
C PRO A 455 -4.99 12.08 -7.01
N THR A 456 -5.32 11.54 -8.18
CA THR A 456 -4.66 10.37 -8.75
C THR A 456 -3.21 10.70 -9.15
N ALA A 457 -2.37 9.67 -9.28
CA ALA A 457 -1.01 9.84 -9.78
C ALA A 457 -0.96 10.55 -11.15
N MET A 458 -1.95 10.29 -12.01
CA MET A 458 -2.05 10.88 -13.34
C MET A 458 -2.33 12.39 -13.28
N GLU A 459 -3.25 12.82 -12.41
CA GLU A 459 -3.55 14.24 -12.20
C GLU A 459 -2.34 14.99 -11.65
N VAL A 460 -1.64 14.38 -10.68
CA VAL A 460 -0.40 14.95 -10.11
C VAL A 460 0.70 15.05 -11.17
N ALA A 461 0.93 14.00 -11.96
CA ALA A 461 1.95 14.00 -13.00
C ALA A 461 1.64 15.03 -14.10
N TYR A 462 0.36 15.22 -14.44
CA TYR A 462 -0.06 16.28 -15.36
C TYR A 462 0.22 17.68 -14.78
N ALA A 463 -0.17 17.93 -13.52
CA ALA A 463 0.08 19.21 -12.87
C ALA A 463 1.58 19.57 -12.82
N LEU A 464 2.43 18.60 -12.48
CA LEU A 464 3.88 18.78 -12.45
C LEU A 464 4.46 19.09 -13.84
N ARG A 465 4.00 18.41 -14.91
CA ARG A 465 4.45 18.70 -16.29
C ARG A 465 4.03 20.08 -16.79
N VAL A 466 2.89 20.59 -16.35
CA VAL A 466 2.46 21.97 -16.68
C VAL A 466 3.42 22.97 -16.06
N GLU A 467 3.75 22.80 -14.78
CA GLU A 467 4.63 23.74 -14.07
C GLU A 467 6.10 23.62 -14.49
N LEU A 468 6.59 22.42 -14.81
CA LEU A 468 7.95 22.23 -15.32
C LEU A 468 8.16 22.94 -16.68
N ARG A 469 7.14 22.92 -17.55
CA ARG A 469 7.18 23.66 -18.82
C ARG A 469 7.22 25.17 -18.61
N ARG A 470 6.42 25.69 -17.67
CA ARG A 470 6.46 27.11 -17.28
C ARG A 470 7.84 27.52 -16.77
N ALA A 471 8.42 26.73 -15.88
CA ALA A 471 9.76 27.00 -15.34
C ALA A 471 10.87 26.91 -16.40
N GLY A 472 10.70 26.08 -17.43
CA GLY A 472 11.61 26.00 -18.57
C GLY A 472 11.55 27.22 -19.48
N ASP A 473 10.35 27.72 -19.77
CA ASP A 473 10.16 28.90 -20.63
C ASP A 473 10.69 30.20 -19.99
N ASP A 474 10.74 30.30 -18.66
CA ASP A 474 11.33 31.45 -17.94
C ASP A 474 12.87 31.49 -17.96
N THR A 475 13.52 30.47 -18.55
CA THR A 475 14.99 30.34 -18.62
C THR A 475 15.58 30.48 -20.02
N VAL A 476 14.74 30.77 -21.03
CA VAL A 476 15.13 31.09 -22.42
C VAL A 476 14.82 32.55 -22.71
#